data_AF-A0A9D8U0Z1-F1
#
_entry.id   AF-A0A9D8U0Z1-F1
#
_cell.length_a   1.000
_cell.length_b   1.000
_cell.length_c   1.000
_cell.angle_alpha   90.00
_cell.angle_beta   90.00
_cell.angle_gamma   90.00
#
_symmetry.space_group_name_H-M   'P 1'
#
loop_
_entity.id
_entity.type
_entity.pdbx_description
1 polymer ?
#
loop_
_entity_poly.entity_id
_entity_poly.type
_entity_poly.pdbx_seq_one_letter_code
_entity_poly.pdbx_strand_id
1 'polypeptide(L)' 'MPKVNLDLQLKFLSELESALTDALGRYADESDEKLAELAYMQKEVRRAKRVISERIDSDDQPRRRYPAEGYQEVAFS' A
#
# COMPACT_ATOMS: atom_id res chain seq x y z
N MET A 1 -5.77 21.21 -8.97
CA MET A 1 -5.89 20.29 -7.83
C MET A 1 -4.54 20.22 -7.13
N PRO A 2 -4.47 20.26 -5.78
CA PRO A 2 -3.20 20.08 -5.09
C PRO A 2 -2.62 18.72 -5.46
N LYS A 3 -1.37 18.69 -5.96
CA LYS A 3 -0.66 17.44 -6.21
C LYS A 3 -0.31 16.84 -4.85
N VAL A 4 -0.93 15.73 -4.52
CA VAL A 4 -0.63 14.97 -3.31
C VAL A 4 0.81 14.46 -3.42
N ASN A 5 1.65 14.78 -2.42
CA ASN A 5 3.03 14.31 -2.36
C ASN A 5 3.04 12.88 -1.80
N LEU A 6 3.28 11.89 -2.67
CA LEU A 6 3.26 10.47 -2.33
C LEU A 6 4.40 10.09 -1.38
N ASP A 7 5.57 10.71 -1.50
CA ASP A 7 6.71 10.49 -0.59
C ASP A 7 6.38 10.94 0.83
N LEU A 8 5.72 12.10 0.96
CA LEU A 8 5.27 12.60 2.25
C LEU A 8 4.23 11.67 2.88
N GLN A 9 3.31 11.13 2.08
CA GLN A 9 2.33 10.16 2.56
C GLN A 9 3.00 8.85 3.01
N LEU A 10 3.99 8.36 2.28
CA LEU A 10 4.72 7.14 2.64
C LEU A 10 5.52 7.33 3.94
N LYS A 11 6.13 8.51 4.12
CA LYS A 11 6.80 8.88 5.37
C LYS A 11 5.82 8.88 6.55
N PHE A 12 4.68 9.58 6.41
CA PHE A 12 3.65 9.64 7.45
C PHE A 12 3.14 8.25 7.83
N LEU A 13 2.84 7.40 6.84
CA LEU A 13 2.39 6.03 7.12
C LEU A 13 3.45 5.17 7.82
N SER A 14 4.74 5.43 7.57
CA SER A 14 5.82 4.72 8.26
C SER A 14 5.96 5.16 9.71
N GLU A 15 5.79 6.46 10.00
CA GLU A 15 5.74 6.98 11.36
C GLU A 15 4.53 6.42 12.12
N LEU A 16 3.36 6.36 11.47
CA LEU A 16 2.15 5.80 12.05
C LEU A 16 2.27 4.30 12.34
N GLU A 17 2.90 3.53 11.45
CA GLU A 17 3.18 2.10 11.70
C GLU A 17 4.10 1.91 12.92
N SER A 18 5.12 2.76 13.07
CA SER A 18 6.01 2.73 14.24
C SER A 18 5.23 3.04 15.52
N ALA A 19 4.39 4.08 15.51
CA ALA A 19 3.58 4.45 16.67
C ALA A 19 2.59 3.36 17.07
N LEU A 20 1.97 2.68 16.10
CA LEU A 20 1.08 1.55 16.36
C LEU A 20 1.82 0.33 16.91
N THR A 21 3.06 0.10 16.46
CA THR A 21 3.91 -0.97 16.99
C THR A 21 4.27 -0.70 18.45
N ASP A 22 4.66 0.53 18.77
CA ASP A 22 4.90 0.96 20.15
C ASP A 22 3.64 0.84 21.02
N ALA A 23 2.48 1.25 20.49
CA ALA A 23 1.21 1.17 21.18
C ALA A 23 0.84 -0.28 21.52
N LEU A 24 0.96 -1.21 20.57
CA LEU A 24 0.73 -2.64 20.81
C LEU A 24 1.63 -3.20 21.91
N GLY A 25 2.89 -2.75 21.99
CA GLY A 25 3.79 -3.13 23.08
C GLY A 25 3.40 -2.52 24.43
N ARG A 26 3.05 -1.23 24.47
CA ARG A 26 2.69 -0.53 25.71
C ARG A 26 1.34 -0.96 26.28
N TYR A 27 0.41 -1.34 25.41
CA TYR A 27 -0.96 -1.72 25.76
C TYR A 27 -1.17 -3.24 25.73
N ALA A 28 -0.10 -4.04 25.85
CA ALA A 28 -0.18 -5.51 25.78
C ALA A 28 -1.11 -6.13 26.84
N ASP A 29 -1.34 -5.44 27.96
CA ASP A 29 -2.20 -5.88 29.07
C ASP A 29 -3.63 -5.30 29.03
N GLU A 30 -3.98 -4.57 27.95
CA GLU A 30 -5.33 -4.02 27.76
C GLU A 30 -6.32 -5.09 27.28
N SER A 31 -7.60 -4.70 27.15
CA SER A 31 -8.64 -5.62 26.66
C SER A 31 -8.33 -6.18 25.26
N ASP A 32 -8.77 -7.41 25.03
CA ASP A 32 -8.65 -8.09 23.73
C ASP A 32 -9.23 -7.27 22.58
N GLU A 33 -10.32 -6.53 22.84
CA GLU A 33 -10.96 -5.65 21.85
C GLU A 33 -10.03 -4.52 21.41
N LYS A 34 -9.37 -3.86 22.37
CA LYS A 34 -8.43 -2.77 22.10
C LYS A 34 -7.18 -3.27 21.38
N LEU A 35 -6.68 -4.44 21.76
CA LEU A 35 -5.58 -5.10 21.06
C LEU A 35 -5.95 -5.47 19.62
N ALA A 36 -7.15 -5.99 19.40
CA ALA A 36 -7.67 -6.31 18.07
C ALA A 36 -7.81 -5.07 17.20
N GLU A 37 -8.30 -3.95 17.76
CA GLU A 37 -8.39 -2.67 17.06
C GLU A 37 -7.02 -2.14 16.63
N LEU A 38 -6.04 -2.11 17.56
CA LEU A 38 -4.68 -1.67 17.26
C LEU A 38 -4.01 -2.56 16.18
N ALA A 39 -4.21 -3.87 16.25
CA ALA A 39 -3.71 -4.80 15.24
C ALA A 39 -4.38 -4.58 13.87
N TYR A 40 -5.68 -4.31 13.85
CA TYR A 40 -6.41 -3.96 12.64
C TYR A 40 -5.89 -2.67 12.01
N MET A 41 -5.70 -1.61 12.82
CA MET A 41 -5.12 -0.35 12.36
C MET A 41 -3.73 -0.57 11.74
N GLN A 42 -2.87 -1.35 12.39
CA GLN A 42 -1.52 -1.64 11.85
C GLN A 42 -1.60 -2.36 10.49
N LYS A 43 -2.54 -3.29 10.32
CA LYS A 43 -2.76 -3.99 9.05
C LYS A 43 -3.18 -3.03 7.94
N GLU A 44 -4.12 -2.12 8.21
CA GLU A 44 -4.57 -1.14 7.21
C GLU A 44 -3.47 -0.13 6.84
N VAL A 45 -2.63 0.28 7.80
CA VAL A 45 -1.46 1.13 7.52
C VAL A 45 -0.48 0.42 6.57
N ARG A 46 -0.16 -0.85 6.82
CA ARG A 46 0.69 -1.66 5.91
C ARG A 46 0.09 -1.76 4.51
N ARG A 47 -1.22 -1.96 4.42
CA ARG A 47 -1.93 -1.99 3.14
C ARG A 47 -1.84 -0.65 2.41
N ALA A 48 -2.04 0.47 3.10
CA ALA A 48 -1.90 1.80 2.52
C ALA A 48 -0.48 2.06 2.01
N LYS A 49 0.55 1.66 2.78
CA LYS A 49 1.96 1.77 2.35
C LYS A 49 2.22 1.03 1.04
N ARG A 50 1.68 -0.18 0.91
CA ARG A 50 1.80 -0.97 -0.34
C ARG A 50 1.19 -0.24 -1.52
N VAL A 51 -0.04 0.26 -1.38
CA VAL A 51 -0.73 0.99 -2.46
C VAL A 51 0.03 2.26 -2.88
N ILE A 52 0.60 2.99 -1.92
CA ILE A 52 1.38 4.19 -2.26
C ILE A 52 2.69 3.83 -2.94
N SER A 53 3.38 2.79 -2.47
CA SER A 53 4.63 2.31 -3.10
C SER A 53 4.37 1.88 -4.54
N GLU A 54 3.32 1.11 -4.79
CA GLU A 54 2.90 0.70 -6.14
C GLU A 54 2.60 1.90 -7.06
N ARG A 55 2.05 3.00 -6.51
CA ARG A 55 1.79 4.23 -7.27
C ARG A 55 3.05 5.00 -7.59
N ILE A 56 3.99 5.11 -6.66
CA ILE A 56 5.31 5.71 -6.88
C ILE A 56 6.03 4.92 -7.99
N ASP A 57 6.07 3.59 -7.87
CA ASP A 57 6.69 2.72 -8.87
C ASP A 57 6.02 2.82 -10.26
N SER A 58 4.70 3.03 -10.29
CA SER A 58 3.94 3.20 -11.54
C SER A 58 4.14 4.55 -12.21
N ASP A 59 4.38 5.61 -11.44
CA ASP A 59 4.70 6.94 -11.96
C ASP A 59 6.14 7.01 -12.50
N ASP A 60 7.07 6.23 -11.93
CA ASP A 60 8.47 6.14 -12.37
C ASP A 60 8.68 5.22 -13.60
N GLN A 61 7.72 4.36 -13.93
CA GLN A 61 7.78 3.57 -15.16
C GLN A 61 7.21 4.38 -16.34
N PRO A 62 7.99 4.65 -17.41
CA PRO A 62 7.41 5.12 -18.66
C PRO A 62 6.48 4.00 -19.13
N ARG A 63 5.17 4.25 -19.14
CA ARG A 63 4.13 3.33 -19.61
C ARG A 63 4.65 2.57 -20.83
N ARG A 64 5.10 1.32 -20.63
CA ARG A 64 5.41 0.41 -21.74
C ARG A 64 4.08 0.11 -22.41
N ARG A 65 3.71 0.97 -23.35
CA ARG A 65 2.72 0.71 -24.39
C ARG A 65 3.29 -0.46 -25.18
N TYR A 66 2.94 -1.68 -24.78
CA TYR A 66 3.08 -2.81 -25.69
C TYR A 66 2.15 -2.52 -26.87
N PRO A 67 2.66 -2.47 -28.12
CA PRO A 67 1.79 -2.45 -29.27
C PRO A 67 1.00 -3.76 -29.30
N ALA A 68 -0.30 -3.65 -29.51
CA ALA A 68 -1.18 -4.78 -29.73
C ALA A 68 -0.81 -5.42 -31.08
N GLU A 69 0.02 -6.45 -31.06
CA GLU A 69 0.25 -7.31 -32.23
C GLU A 69 0.05 -8.76 -31.81
N GLY A 70 -0.97 -9.36 -32.42
CA GLY A 70 -1.33 -10.76 -32.18
C GLY A 70 -2.75 -11.08 -32.65
N TYR A 71 -3.17 -10.59 -33.83
CA TYR A 71 -4.22 -11.27 -34.57
C TYR A 71 -3.67 -12.65 -34.95
N GLN A 72 -3.98 -13.67 -34.15
CA GLN A 72 -3.66 -15.05 -34.46
C GLN A 72 -4.88 -15.65 -35.18
N GLU A 73 -4.78 -15.66 -36.50
CA GLU A 73 -5.72 -16.28 -37.43
C GLU A 73 -5.77 -17.79 -37.15
N VAL A 74 -6.88 -18.28 -36.62
CA VAL A 74 -7.14 -19.71 -36.44
C VAL A 74 -7.57 -20.31 -37.77
N ALA A 75 -6.62 -20.92 -38.47
CA ALA A 75 -6.90 -21.84 -39.57
C ALA A 75 -7.32 -23.20 -38.95
N PHE A 76 -8.60 -23.55 -39.06
CA PHE A 76 -9.07 -24.92 -38.83
C PHE A 76 -8.93 -25.72 -40.13
N SER A 77 -8.25 -26.87 -40.04
CA SER A 77 -8.34 -27.97 -41.02
C SER A 77 -9.42 -28.96 -40.60
#